data_AF-A0A7Y2UET4-F1
#
_entry.id   AF-A0A7Y2UET4-F1
#
_cell.length_a   1.000
_cell.length_b   1.000
_cell.length_c   1.000
_cell.angle_alpha   90.00
_cell.angle_beta   90.00
_cell.angle_gamma   90.00
#
_symmetry.space_group_name_H-M   'P 1'
#
loop_
_entity.id
_entity.type
_entity.pdbx_description
1 polymer ?
#
loop_
_entity_poly.entity_id
_entity_poly.type
_entity_poly.pdbx_seq_one_letter_code
_entity_poly.pdbx_strand_id
1 'polypeptide(L)'
;DGYRICGTRFSSDPERETRTLYYAAGSRFRCENGVSNMVQDQSDDRAVVIVSEKLNDHREEWTSIPPNHFISVESNMNIKLLPLNCH
;
A
#
# COMPACT_ATOMS: atom_id res chain seq x y z
N ASP A 1 12.08 1.97 -13.36
CA ASP A 1 12.34 3.06 -14.33
C ASP A 1 12.15 4.46 -13.73
N GLY A 2 11.91 4.59 -12.41
CA GLY A 2 11.71 5.88 -11.74
C GLY A 2 10.28 6.43 -11.86
N TYR A 3 9.45 5.84 -12.73
CA TYR A 3 8.05 6.24 -12.96
C TYR A 3 7.05 5.27 -12.34
N ARG A 4 7.53 4.12 -11.88
CA ARG A 4 6.74 3.08 -11.25
C ARG A 4 7.38 2.67 -9.94
N ILE A 5 6.54 2.36 -8.96
CA ILE A 5 6.95 1.76 -7.70
C ILE A 5 6.45 0.33 -7.69
N CYS A 6 7.28 -0.61 -7.24
CA CYS A 6 6.89 -2.00 -7.07
C CYS A 6 7.36 -2.53 -5.72
N GLY A 7 6.61 -3.48 -5.18
CA GLY A 7 6.93 -4.19 -3.95
C GLY A 7 6.30 -5.57 -3.94
N THR A 8 6.75 -6.42 -3.01
CA THR A 8 6.23 -7.77 -2.84
C THR A 8 6.02 -8.06 -1.36
N ARG A 9 4.85 -8.58 -1.00
CA ARG A 9 4.64 -9.25 0.29
C ARG A 9 4.89 -10.74 0.08
N PHE A 10 6.14 -11.18 0.25
CA PHE A 10 6.54 -12.57 0.05
C PHE A 10 6.71 -13.32 1.38
N SER A 11 6.26 -14.56 1.42
CA SER A 11 6.52 -15.52 2.49
C SER A 11 6.58 -16.96 1.94
N SER A 12 7.60 -17.71 2.38
CA SER A 12 7.72 -19.15 2.10
C SER A 12 6.86 -20.03 3.01
N ASP A 13 6.29 -19.48 4.09
CA ASP A 13 5.38 -20.18 5.01
C ASP A 13 4.29 -19.21 5.52
N PRO A 14 3.29 -18.89 4.67
CA PRO A 14 2.32 -17.81 4.93
C PRO A 14 1.46 -18.04 6.17
N GLU A 15 1.20 -19.30 6.52
CA GLU A 15 0.38 -19.68 7.68
C GLU A 15 1.11 -19.45 9.01
N ARG A 16 2.44 -19.39 8.99
CA ARG A 16 3.27 -19.12 10.18
C ARG A 16 3.83 -17.71 10.23
N GLU A 17 3.82 -17.00 9.11
CA GLU A 17 4.46 -15.70 8.99
C GLU A 17 3.49 -14.53 9.25
N THR A 18 3.88 -13.65 10.17
CA THR A 18 3.07 -12.47 10.56
C THR A 18 3.40 -11.21 9.76
N ARG A 19 4.33 -11.26 8.80
CA ARG A 19 4.73 -10.07 8.02
C ARG A 19 3.53 -9.51 7.28
N THR A 20 3.26 -8.22 7.46
CA THR A 20 2.17 -7.50 6.82
C THR A 20 2.68 -6.47 5.82
N LEU A 21 1.80 -6.09 4.91
CA LEU A 21 2.02 -4.95 4.02
C LEU A 21 0.65 -4.33 3.73
N TYR A 22 0.58 -3.02 3.78
CA TYR A 22 -0.64 -2.25 3.56
C TYR A 22 -0.37 -1.17 2.51
N TYR A 23 -1.43 -0.73 1.84
CA TYR A 23 -1.40 0.51 1.09
C TYR A 23 -2.60 1.39 1.42
N ALA A 24 -2.40 2.69 1.29
CA ALA A 24 -3.46 3.70 1.29
C ALA A 24 -3.37 4.49 -0.02
N ALA A 25 -4.52 4.89 -0.55
CA ALA A 25 -4.62 5.72 -1.76
C ALA A 25 -5.58 6.88 -1.51
N GLY A 26 -5.22 8.06 -2.01
CA GLY A 26 -6.02 9.28 -1.85
C GLY A 26 -5.42 10.41 -2.67
N SER A 27 -5.73 11.66 -2.32
CA SER A 27 -5.15 12.83 -2.98
C SER A 27 -3.81 13.25 -2.37
N ARG A 28 -3.69 13.17 -1.03
CA ARG A 28 -2.49 13.61 -0.31
C ARG A 28 -2.29 12.86 1.00
N PHE A 29 -1.03 12.52 1.30
CA PHE A 29 -0.64 12.04 2.62
C PHE A 29 -0.18 13.21 3.50
N ARG A 30 -0.64 13.29 4.75
CA ARG A 30 -0.30 14.37 5.69
C ARG A 30 0.08 13.79 7.03
N CYS A 31 1.08 14.40 7.67
CA CYS A 31 1.42 14.19 9.06
C CYS A 31 1.19 15.50 9.81
N GLU A 32 0.10 15.59 10.58
CA GLU A 32 -0.25 16.78 11.36
C GLU A 32 -0.47 16.37 12.82
N ASN A 33 0.15 17.09 13.76
CA ASN A 33 0.07 16.81 15.20
C ASN A 33 0.42 15.36 15.61
N GLY A 34 1.36 14.75 14.90
CA GLY A 34 1.78 13.36 15.14
C GLY A 34 0.84 12.30 14.59
N VAL A 35 -0.25 12.69 13.91
CA VAL A 35 -1.19 11.79 13.26
C VAL A 35 -0.94 11.82 11.76
N SER A 36 -0.70 10.65 11.17
CA SER A 36 -0.40 10.51 9.75
C SER A 36 -1.59 9.91 9.04
N ASN A 37 -2.24 10.63 8.13
CA ASN A 37 -3.47 10.19 7.48
C ASN A 37 -3.43 10.36 5.97
N MET A 38 -4.13 9.48 5.27
CA MET A 38 -4.45 9.65 3.85
C MET A 38 -5.70 10.52 3.71
N VAL A 39 -5.60 11.61 2.97
CA VAL A 39 -6.71 12.52 2.70
C VAL A 39 -7.30 12.20 1.33
N GLN A 40 -8.63 12.18 1.26
CA GLN A 40 -9.39 12.20 0.02
C GLN A 40 -10.10 13.55 -0.09
N ASP A 41 -9.75 14.36 -1.09
CA ASP A 41 -10.45 15.60 -1.43
C ASP A 41 -10.95 15.56 -2.89
N GLN A 42 -11.47 16.69 -3.37
CA GLN A 42 -11.98 16.83 -4.74
C GLN A 42 -10.91 17.22 -5.77
N SER A 43 -9.62 17.19 -5.41
CA SER A 43 -8.55 17.45 -6.36
C SER A 43 -8.31 16.25 -7.27
N ASP A 44 -7.71 16.50 -8.43
CA ASP A 44 -7.22 15.45 -9.34
C ASP A 44 -5.86 14.86 -8.89
N ASP A 45 -5.31 15.36 -7.80
CA ASP A 45 -4.06 14.87 -7.23
C ASP A 45 -4.25 13.43 -6.73
N ARG A 46 -3.17 12.64 -6.83
CA ARG A 46 -3.17 11.24 -6.42
C ARG A 46 -1.89 10.90 -5.67
N ALA A 47 -2.05 10.21 -4.56
CA ALA A 47 -0.99 9.73 -3.69
C ALA A 47 -1.24 8.27 -3.33
N VAL A 48 -0.15 7.49 -3.25
CA VAL A 48 -0.17 6.12 -2.76
C VAL A 48 0.95 5.96 -1.76
N VAL A 49 0.64 5.39 -0.59
CA VAL A 49 1.60 5.06 0.47
C VAL A 49 1.57 3.57 0.69
N ILE A 50 2.73 2.93 0.71
CA ILE A 50 2.88 1.49 0.97
C ILE A 50 3.76 1.33 2.22
N VAL A 51 3.29 0.56 3.20
CA VAL A 51 3.93 0.42 4.52
C VAL A 51 3.81 -1.00 5.06
N SER A 52 4.78 -1.45 5.84
CA SER A 52 4.72 -2.75 6.56
C SER A 52 3.71 -2.74 7.70
N GLU A 53 3.55 -1.58 8.34
CA GLU A 53 2.69 -1.34 9.50
C GLU A 53 1.86 -0.08 9.26
N LYS A 54 0.60 -0.09 9.71
CA LYS A 54 -0.27 1.08 9.58
C LYS A 54 0.30 2.23 10.41
N LEU A 55 0.25 3.44 9.85
CA LEU A 55 0.77 4.64 10.52
C LEU A 55 -0.27 5.31 11.44
N ASN A 56 -1.49 4.77 11.46
CA ASN A 56 -2.61 5.20 12.30
C ASN A 56 -3.60 4.02 12.48
N ASP A 57 -4.62 4.21 13.33
CA ASP A 57 -5.68 3.22 13.57
C ASP A 57 -6.95 3.42 12.72
N HIS A 58 -6.97 4.40 11.80
CA HIS A 58 -8.09 4.68 10.92
C HIS A 58 -8.23 3.57 9.86
N ARG A 59 -8.96 2.52 10.21
CA ARG A 59 -9.03 1.26 9.43
C ARG A 59 -9.50 1.43 7.98
N GLU A 60 -10.32 2.44 7.71
CA GLU A 60 -10.91 2.67 6.38
C GLU A 60 -9.88 3.15 5.35
N GLU A 61 -8.76 3.75 5.79
CA GLU A 61 -7.71 4.27 4.91
C GLU A 61 -6.80 3.15 4.37
N TRP A 62 -6.65 2.05 5.12
CA TRP A 62 -5.61 1.05 4.89
C TRP A 62 -6.18 -0.22 4.28
N THR A 63 -5.72 -0.54 3.06
CA THR A 63 -5.98 -1.82 2.42
C THR A 63 -4.83 -2.79 2.69
N SER A 64 -5.14 -3.98 3.20
CA SER A 64 -4.16 -5.05 3.40
C SER A 64 -3.77 -5.67 2.06
N ILE A 65 -2.47 -5.81 1.80
CA ILE A 65 -1.96 -6.55 0.65
C ILE A 65 -1.95 -8.02 1.04
N PRO A 66 -2.58 -8.93 0.29
CA PRO A 66 -2.60 -10.35 0.64
C PRO A 66 -1.19 -10.96 0.67
N PRO A 67 -0.96 -12.04 1.44
CA PRO A 67 0.30 -12.78 1.38
C PRO A 67 0.61 -13.23 -0.05
N ASN A 68 1.89 -13.32 -0.39
CA ASN A 68 2.38 -13.73 -1.70
C ASN A 68 1.74 -12.96 -2.85
N HIS A 69 1.72 -11.63 -2.72
CA HIS A 69 1.30 -10.73 -3.79
C HIS A 69 2.37 -9.70 -4.12
N PHE A 70 2.45 -9.39 -5.41
CA PHE A 70 3.15 -8.26 -5.97
C PHE A 70 2.22 -7.06 -6.02
N ILE A 71 2.73 -5.90 -5.62
CA ILE A 71 2.07 -4.61 -5.79
C ILE A 71 2.89 -3.76 -6.76
N SER A 72 2.22 -3.12 -7.72
CA SER A 72 2.80 -2.04 -8.52
C SER A 72 1.92 -0.81 -8.54
N VAL A 73 2.55 0.35 -8.40
CA VAL A 73 1.96 1.66 -8.68
C VAL A 73 2.51 2.12 -10.02
N GLU A 74 1.63 2.20 -11.00
CA GLU A 74 1.94 2.67 -12.35
C GLU A 74 2.11 4.20 -12.38
N SER A 75 2.67 4.74 -13.46
CA SER A 75 2.89 6.19 -13.61
C SER A 75 1.60 7.02 -13.57
N ASN A 76 0.46 6.40 -13.88
CA ASN A 76 -0.86 7.01 -13.75
C ASN A 76 -1.50 6.74 -12.39
N MET A 77 -0.72 6.39 -11.36
CA MET A 77 -1.18 6.08 -10.00
C MET A 77 -2.16 4.90 -9.89
N ASN A 78 -2.33 4.10 -10.94
CA ASN A 78 -3.09 2.86 -10.85
C ASN A 78 -2.31 1.82 -10.04
N ILE A 79 -3.00 1.22 -9.09
CA ILE A 79 -2.49 0.14 -8.25
C ILE A 79 -2.87 -1.19 -8.90
N LYS A 80 -1.90 -2.09 -9.05
CA LYS A 80 -2.14 -3.47 -9.45
C LYS A 80 -1.65 -4.39 -8.35
N LEU A 81 -2.48 -5.38 -8.01
CA LEU A 81 -2.14 -6.49 -7.14
C LEU A 81 -2.15 -7.77 -7.96
N LEU A 82 -1.04 -8.50 -7.96
CA LEU A 82 -0.90 -9.74 -8.72
C LEU A 82 -0.41 -10.85 -7.76
N PRO A 83 -1.02 -12.05 -7.77
CA PRO A 83 -0.52 -13.16 -6.98
C PRO A 83 0.87 -13.58 -7.47
N LEU A 84 1.74 -13.95 -6.53
CA LEU A 84 3.03 -14.57 -6.79
C LEU A 84 2.81 -16.08 -6.87
N ASN A 85 2.84 -16.62 -8.08
CA ASN A 85 2.83 -18.07 -8.28
C ASN A 85 4.22 -18.61 -7.96
N CYS A 86 4.37 -19.24 -6.79
CA CYS A 86 5.55 -20.01 -6.45
C CYS A 86 5.29 -21.45 -6.90
N HIS A 87 6.01 -21.88 -7.94
CA HIS A 87 6.00 -23.27 -8.43
C HIS A 87 6.90 -24.16 -7.58
#